data_AF-A0A1E5UPJ9-F1
#
_entry.id   AF-A0A1E5UPJ9-F1
#
_cell.length_a   1.000
_cell.length_b   1.000
_cell.length_c   1.000
_cell.angle_alpha   90.00
_cell.angle_beta   90.00
_cell.angle_gamma   90.00
#
_symmetry.space_group_name_H-M   'P 1'
#
loop_
_entity.id
_entity.type
_entity.pdbx_description
1 polymer ?
#
loop_
_entity_poly.entity_id
_entity_poly.type
_entity_poly.pdbx_seq_one_letter_code
_entity_poly.pdbx_strand_id
1 'polypeptide(L)'
;MFPTLQMMKVNREEIGHYFLIVLNLCENRFEVLDSTRTFQDETLKTCYITIVAGIKSLWATHYPKTNKPIEGFDLVDIGMTKPSNNHDCGFHMLMHADV
;
A
#
# COMPACT_ATOMS: atom_id res chain seq x y z
N MET A 1 -3.48 1.03 -8.84
CA MET A 1 -2.69 1.52 -7.70
C MET A 1 -3.62 2.32 -6.79
N PHE A 2 -3.39 2.28 -5.47
CA PHE A 2 -4.26 2.88 -4.46
C PHE A 2 -3.41 3.76 -3.53
N PRO A 3 -3.34 5.08 -3.79
CA PRO A 3 -2.66 6.00 -2.87
C PRO A 3 -3.42 6.03 -1.55
N THR A 4 -2.72 5.78 -0.46
CA THR A 4 -3.32 5.61 0.86
C THR A 4 -2.70 6.59 1.85
N LEU A 5 -3.55 7.35 2.53
CA LEU A 5 -3.14 8.23 3.63
C LEU A 5 -3.37 7.50 4.96
N GLN A 6 -2.34 7.42 5.78
CA GLN A 6 -2.46 6.98 7.17
C GLN A 6 -2.13 8.12 8.11
N MET A 7 -3.02 8.37 9.08
CA MET A 7 -2.73 9.29 10.19
C MET A 7 -1.87 8.56 11.22
N MET A 8 -0.71 9.14 11.52
CA MET A 8 0.26 8.63 12.48
C MET A 8 0.46 9.63 13.62
N LYS A 9 0.84 9.14 14.80
CA LYS A 9 1.26 9.98 15.92
C LYS A 9 2.77 9.96 16.05
N VAL A 10 3.41 11.10 15.81
CA VAL A 10 4.85 11.29 16.01
C VAL A 10 5.05 12.47 16.96
N ASN A 11 5.77 12.25 18.06
CA ASN A 11 6.05 13.28 19.06
C ASN A 11 4.82 14.05 19.57
N ARG A 12 3.68 13.37 19.71
CA ARG A 12 2.36 13.92 20.13
C ARG A 12 1.64 14.77 19.08
N GLU A 13 2.17 14.85 17.87
CA GLU A 13 1.51 15.46 16.72
C GLU A 13 0.91 14.39 15.81
N GLU A 14 -0.26 14.66 15.25
CA GLU A 14 -0.87 13.83 14.22
C GLU A 14 -0.36 14.29 12.85
N ILE A 15 0.38 13.42 12.18
CA ILE A 15 0.90 13.66 10.83
C ILE A 15 0.34 12.62 9.87
N GLY A 16 -0.10 13.09 8.72
CA GLY A 16 -0.51 12.23 7.62
C GLY A 16 0.72 11.73 6.85
N HIS A 17 0.80 10.44 6.63
CA HIS A 17 1.84 9.82 5.82
C HIS A 17 1.22 9.04 4.66
N TYR A 18 1.73 9.26 3.46
CA TYR A 18 1.29 8.55 2.27
C TYR A 18 2.14 7.32 2.02
N PHE A 19 1.45 6.22 1.70
CA PHE A 19 2.04 5.01 1.17
C PHE A 19 1.18 4.49 0.01
N LEU A 20 1.72 3.56 -0.77
CA LEU A 20 1.06 3.03 -1.95
C LEU A 20 0.72 1.56 -1.75
N ILE A 21 -0.51 1.19 -2.13
CA ILE A 21 -0.89 -0.21 -2.35
C ILE A 21 -1.02 -0.42 -3.85
N VAL A 22 -0.34 -1.42 -4.40
CA VAL A 22 -0.38 -1.78 -5.80
C VAL A 22 -1.01 -3.15 -5.93
N LEU A 23 -2.06 -3.27 -6.74
CA LEU A 23 -2.57 -4.57 -7.18
C LEU A 23 -1.83 -4.94 -8.47
N ASN A 24 -0.84 -5.83 -8.36
CA ASN A 24 -0.07 -6.32 -9.48
C ASN A 24 -0.74 -7.58 -10.04
N LEU A 25 -1.56 -7.40 -11.08
CA LEU A 25 -2.28 -8.50 -11.73
C LEU A 25 -1.38 -9.42 -12.56
N CYS A 26 -0.20 -8.96 -13.00
CA CYS A 26 0.76 -9.79 -13.72
C CYS A 26 1.39 -10.82 -12.79
N GLU A 27 1.80 -10.34 -11.62
CA GLU A 27 2.51 -11.13 -10.61
C GLU A 27 1.59 -11.77 -9.56
N ASN A 28 0.27 -11.58 -9.70
CA ASN A 28 -0.77 -12.10 -8.82
C ASN A 28 -0.56 -11.77 -7.33
N ARG A 29 -0.14 -10.52 -7.04
CA ARG A 29 0.13 -10.07 -5.67
C ARG A 29 -0.31 -8.63 -5.42
N PHE A 30 -0.48 -8.31 -4.15
CA PHE A 30 -0.50 -6.94 -3.66
C PHE A 30 0.91 -6.54 -3.24
N GLU A 31 1.29 -5.33 -3.58
CA GLU A 31 2.58 -4.75 -3.21
C GLU A 31 2.30 -3.52 -2.37
N VAL A 32 3.04 -3.37 -1.28
CA VAL A 32 2.97 -2.19 -0.42
C VAL A 32 4.30 -1.47 -0.54
N LEU A 33 4.23 -0.17 -0.81
CA LEU A 33 5.39 0.69 -0.92
C LEU A 33 5.24 1.83 0.08
N ASP A 34 6.13 1.86 1.06
CA ASP A 34 6.25 2.93 2.03
C ASP A 34 7.70 3.42 2.03
N SER A 35 7.87 4.74 1.93
CA SER A 35 9.19 5.39 1.87
C SER A 35 9.87 5.53 3.22
N THR A 36 9.13 5.44 4.33
CA THR A 36 9.64 5.73 5.67
C THR A 36 9.66 4.51 6.57
N ARG A 37 8.74 3.56 6.35
CA ARG A 37 8.50 2.39 7.20
C ARG A 37 8.68 1.08 6.43
N THR A 38 8.93 0.00 7.17
CA THR A 38 9.03 -1.37 6.66
C THR A 38 7.89 -2.22 7.24
N PHE A 39 7.71 -3.46 6.77
CA PHE A 39 6.70 -4.40 7.28
C PHE A 39 6.76 -4.75 8.77
N GLN A 40 7.85 -4.38 9.45
CA GLN A 40 7.93 -4.53 10.91
C GLN A 40 7.09 -3.49 11.65
N ASP A 41 6.62 -2.43 10.97
CA ASP A 41 5.68 -1.48 11.55
C ASP A 41 4.26 -2.10 11.61
N GLU A 42 3.88 -2.56 12.80
CA GLU A 42 2.58 -3.19 13.04
C GLU A 42 1.38 -2.24 12.79
N THR A 43 1.60 -0.92 12.88
CA THR A 43 0.55 0.08 12.64
C THR A 43 0.30 0.25 11.13
N LEU A 44 1.37 0.29 10.33
CA LEU A 44 1.29 0.22 8.87
C LEU A 44 0.66 -1.11 8.43
N LYS A 45 1.10 -2.22 9.02
CA LYS A 45 0.61 -3.57 8.71
C LYS A 45 -0.88 -3.73 8.92
N THR A 46 -1.37 -3.31 10.08
CA THR A 46 -2.81 -3.34 10.34
C THR A 46 -3.58 -2.51 9.31
N CYS A 47 -3.07 -1.32 8.96
CA CYS A 47 -3.70 -0.43 7.99
C CYS A 47 -3.80 -1.04 6.59
N TYR A 48 -2.69 -1.52 6.00
CA TYR A 48 -2.73 -2.08 4.66
C TYR A 48 -3.51 -3.40 4.60
N ILE A 49 -3.50 -4.23 5.67
CA ILE A 49 -4.26 -5.49 5.70
C ILE A 49 -5.76 -5.19 5.61
N THR A 50 -6.25 -4.24 6.40
CA THR A 50 -7.66 -3.85 6.38
C THR A 50 -8.08 -3.31 5.01
N ILE A 51 -7.26 -2.45 4.41
CA ILE A 51 -7.57 -1.87 3.10
C ILE A 51 -7.56 -2.93 1.99
N VAL A 52 -6.55 -3.82 1.98
CA VAL A 52 -6.48 -4.92 1.00
C VAL A 52 -7.66 -5.87 1.16
N ALA A 53 -8.07 -6.19 2.39
CA ALA A 53 -9.27 -6.98 2.63
C ALA A 53 -10.53 -6.30 2.06
N GLY A 54 -10.65 -4.98 2.23
CA GLY A 54 -11.72 -4.18 1.61
C GLY A 54 -11.70 -4.23 0.08
N ILE A 55 -10.51 -4.08 -0.53
CA ILE A 55 -10.34 -4.20 -1.98
C ILE A 55 -10.75 -5.59 -2.47
N LYS A 56 -10.31 -6.66 -1.80
CA LYS A 56 -10.69 -8.04 -2.15
C LYS A 56 -12.21 -8.26 -2.08
N SER A 57 -12.85 -7.75 -1.03
CA SER A 57 -14.30 -7.84 -0.84
C SER A 57 -15.08 -7.09 -1.94
N LEU A 58 -14.68 -5.85 -2.24
CA LEU A 58 -15.29 -5.07 -3.32
C LEU A 58 -15.05 -5.72 -4.68
N TRP A 59 -13.87 -6.28 -4.92
CA TRP A 59 -13.57 -7.00 -6.16
C TRP A 59 -14.48 -8.21 -6.35
N ALA A 60 -14.68 -9.02 -5.31
CA ALA A 60 -15.60 -10.16 -5.37
C ALA A 60 -17.05 -9.73 -5.64
N THR A 61 -17.46 -8.58 -5.08
CA THR A 61 -18.81 -8.04 -5.26
C THR A 61 -19.03 -7.51 -6.69
N HIS A 62 -18.06 -6.78 -7.24
CA HIS A 62 -18.21 -6.14 -8.55
C HIS A 62 -17.81 -7.04 -9.72
N TYR A 63 -16.93 -8.02 -9.49
CA TYR A 63 -16.39 -8.92 -10.52
C TYR A 63 -16.53 -10.40 -10.17
N PRO A 64 -17.73 -10.90 -9.83
CA PRO A 64 -17.93 -12.28 -9.35
C PRO A 64 -17.60 -13.36 -10.39
N LYS A 65 -17.49 -13.01 -11.68
CA LYS A 65 -17.18 -13.93 -12.79
C LYS A 65 -15.81 -13.65 -13.42
N THR A 66 -14.95 -12.90 -12.74
CA THR A 66 -13.60 -12.60 -13.23
C THR A 66 -12.80 -13.89 -13.43
N ASN A 67 -11.99 -13.93 -14.48
CA ASN A 67 -10.97 -14.96 -14.71
C ASN A 67 -9.68 -14.69 -13.93
N LYS A 68 -9.59 -13.55 -13.22
CA LYS A 68 -8.49 -13.14 -12.34
C LYS A 68 -9.05 -12.85 -10.93
N PRO A 69 -9.38 -13.88 -10.13
CA PRO A 69 -9.77 -13.69 -8.74
C PRO A 69 -8.56 -13.22 -7.92
N ILE A 70 -8.73 -12.18 -7.12
CA ILE A 70 -7.63 -11.59 -6.33
C ILE A 70 -7.66 -11.99 -4.85
N GLU A 71 -8.60 -12.83 -4.45
CA GLU A 71 -8.78 -13.26 -3.05
C GLU A 71 -7.53 -13.97 -2.51
N GLY A 72 -6.94 -14.84 -3.32
CA GLY A 72 -5.72 -15.59 -3.01
C GLY A 72 -4.42 -14.84 -3.27
N PHE A 73 -4.46 -13.55 -3.67
CA PHE A 73 -3.23 -12.81 -3.92
C PHE A 73 -2.50 -12.55 -2.61
N ASP A 74 -1.20 -12.88 -2.60
CA ASP A 74 -0.30 -12.61 -1.49
C ASP A 74 -0.01 -11.11 -1.37
N LEU A 75 0.52 -10.71 -0.22
CA LEU A 75 0.88 -9.33 0.07
C LEU A 75 2.37 -9.25 0.36
N VAL A 76 3.08 -8.38 -0.38
CA VAL A 76 4.54 -8.27 -0.38
C VAL A 76 4.97 -6.84 -0.07
N ASP A 77 5.97 -6.69 0.79
CA ASP A 77 6.69 -5.43 0.98
C ASP A 77 7.73 -5.30 -0.12
N ILE A 78 7.67 -4.24 -0.91
CA ILE A 78 8.72 -4.00 -1.91
C ILE A 78 9.85 -3.15 -1.32
N GLY A 79 9.68 -2.60 -0.12
CA GLY A 79 10.75 -1.95 0.66
C GLY A 79 11.46 -0.85 -0.13
N MET A 80 11.05 0.40 0.04
CA MET A 80 11.74 1.49 -0.64
C MET A 80 13.06 1.85 0.04
N THR A 81 14.05 2.26 -0.76
CA THR A 81 15.22 2.96 -0.24
C THR A 81 14.77 4.33 0.26
N LYS A 82 15.05 4.64 1.53
CA LYS A 82 14.63 5.89 2.18
C LYS A 82 15.05 7.10 1.34
N PRO A 83 14.13 7.99 0.93
CA PRO A 83 14.52 9.28 0.38
C PRO A 83 15.25 10.11 1.45
N SER A 84 16.16 10.99 1.03
CA SER A 84 16.97 11.83 1.92
C SER A 84 16.16 12.94 2.63
N ASN A 85 14.85 13.05 2.39
CA ASN A 85 13.97 14.05 3.00
C ASN A 85 12.58 13.45 3.36
N ASN A 86 11.94 14.02 4.38
CA ASN A 86 10.69 13.48 4.96
C ASN A 86 9.40 14.08 4.35
N HIS A 87 9.51 14.98 3.37
CA HIS A 87 8.36 15.71 2.80
C HIS A 87 7.94 15.25 1.40
N ASP A 88 8.77 14.46 0.71
CA ASP A 88 8.53 14.10 -0.71
C ASP A 88 7.98 12.68 -0.90
N CYS A 89 7.43 12.07 0.16
CA CYS A 89 6.94 10.69 0.12
C CYS A 89 5.95 10.45 -1.03
N GLY A 90 4.99 11.37 -1.25
CA GLY A 90 4.01 11.27 -2.34
C GLY A 90 4.62 11.42 -3.74
N PHE A 91 5.58 12.33 -3.92
CA PHE A 91 6.27 12.51 -5.21
C PHE A 91 7.14 11.30 -5.54
N HIS A 92 7.83 10.74 -4.56
CA HIS A 92 8.65 9.55 -4.73
C HIS A 92 7.82 8.31 -5.12
N MET A 93 6.61 8.17 -4.57
CA MET A 93 5.68 7.11 -4.97
C MET A 93 5.26 7.24 -6.43
N LEU A 94 4.99 8.46 -6.91
CA LEU A 94 4.62 8.70 -8.31
C LEU A 94 5.79 8.36 -9.25
N MET A 95 7.02 8.71 -8.90
CA MET A 95 8.20 8.39 -9.70
C MET A 95 8.45 6.87 -9.84
N HIS A 96 8.09 6.08 -8.83
CA HIS A 96 8.20 4.61 -8.89
C HIS A 96 7.01 3.94 -9.58
N ALA A 97 5.90 4.66 -9.75
CA ALA A 97 4.74 4.20 -10.50
C ALA A 97 4.86 4.48 -12.01
N ASP A 98 5.80 5.35 -12.42
CA ASP A 98 6.03 5.81 -13.79
C ASP A 98 7.05 4.94 -14.56
N VAL A 99 7.01 3.61 -14.33
CA VAL A 99 7.85 2.61 -15.04
C VAL A 99 7.03 1.85 -16.05
#